data_AF-K9V266-F1
#
_entry.id   AF-K9V266-F1
#
_cell.length_a   1.000
_cell.length_b   1.000
_cell.length_c   1.000
_cell.angle_alpha   90.00
_cell.angle_beta   90.00
_cell.angle_gamma   90.00
#
_symmetry.space_group_name_H-M   'P 1'
#
loop_
_entity.id
_entity.type
_entity.pdbx_description
1 polymer ?
#
loop_
_entity_poly.entity_id
_entity_poly.type
_entity_poly.pdbx_seq_one_letter_code
_entity_poly.pdbx_strand_id
1 'polypeptide(L)'
;MQLLNSMHTQLQPPTDKLNKRLLDVLEDIVNNIEIKSDFSIRHQNYKPSEIPAETIDRFQKLPDAMQEKYLSLQLQKFLYGVYYNGSIQSETATEETENKLPLDLENNTALGVDLAFYDRLHESNAGNGYFQPGWLILKEESDGSLAVIKNGLRLHIRRNKHLQPSEREASIGDIVAVKMPKNIVQNGFYLAVGNAGLYRSVDKAIEHRGITVRIYFNLTPSGAVAVMGRLTNYLNEANIPFQLKFLYNPKDYKRHDSGVLYVDKQDYQLVNKFLNSIYLEHQTDFKLEIPLFTKQLAPGLGLAEEPDQKFRDRESFGMNRCQIIANALLEVWYRGKNTPTDRMRAIFDHFSNIGISLEQVYLNANSEDIYTCLDYQQLI
;
A
#
# COMPACT_ATOMS: atom_id res chain seq x y z
N MET A 1 36.88 -31.29 24.55
CA MET A 1 37.05 -29.94 23.98
C MET A 1 36.65 -29.89 22.50
N GLN A 2 35.43 -30.31 22.15
CA GLN A 2 34.93 -30.27 20.75
C GLN A 2 33.45 -29.87 20.64
N LEU A 3 32.85 -29.34 21.71
CA LEU A 3 31.43 -28.93 21.77
C LEU A 3 31.23 -27.41 21.93
N LEU A 4 32.32 -26.62 21.91
CA LEU A 4 32.27 -25.16 22.02
C LEU A 4 32.50 -24.44 20.69
N ASN A 5 32.87 -25.17 19.62
CA ASN A 5 33.12 -24.59 18.29
C ASN A 5 31.91 -24.63 17.34
N SER A 6 30.77 -25.20 17.75
CA SER A 6 29.58 -25.29 16.89
C SER A 6 28.53 -24.19 17.14
N MET A 7 28.72 -23.33 18.14
CA MET A 7 27.81 -22.20 18.41
C MET A 7 28.30 -20.87 17.83
N HIS A 8 29.54 -20.80 17.32
CA HIS A 8 30.10 -19.57 16.76
C HIS A 8 29.93 -19.41 15.24
N THR A 9 29.34 -20.39 14.56
CA THR A 9 29.19 -20.38 13.09
C THR A 9 27.80 -19.94 12.61
N GLN A 10 26.89 -19.53 13.52
CA GLN A 10 25.54 -19.04 13.20
C GLN A 10 25.32 -17.54 13.50
N LEU A 11 26.40 -16.79 13.81
CA LEU A 11 26.33 -15.39 14.24
C LEU A 11 26.80 -14.38 13.19
N GLN A 12 26.93 -14.78 11.93
CA GLN A 12 27.11 -13.83 10.83
C GLN A 12 25.77 -13.68 10.09
N PRO A 13 25.20 -12.46 10.00
CA PRO A 13 24.07 -12.23 9.11
C PRO A 13 24.47 -12.67 7.70
N PRO A 14 23.59 -13.32 6.92
CA PRO A 14 23.89 -13.68 5.55
C PRO A 14 24.03 -12.41 4.70
N THR A 15 25.21 -11.81 4.71
CA THR A 15 25.51 -10.51 4.08
C THR A 15 25.63 -10.59 2.56
N ASP A 16 25.82 -11.77 1.98
CA ASP A 16 26.17 -11.90 0.57
C ASP A 16 24.98 -11.77 -0.41
N LYS A 17 23.73 -11.69 0.10
CA LYS A 17 22.52 -11.60 -0.74
C LYS A 17 21.48 -10.56 -0.33
N LEU A 18 21.72 -9.83 0.76
CA LEU A 18 20.81 -8.76 1.16
C LEU A 18 20.92 -7.59 0.19
N ASN A 19 19.78 -7.03 -0.25
CA ASN A 19 19.77 -5.82 -1.06
C ASN A 19 20.53 -4.72 -0.30
N LYS A 20 21.65 -4.25 -0.86
CA LYS A 20 22.51 -3.22 -0.24
C LYS A 20 21.70 -2.02 0.26
N ARG A 21 20.71 -1.58 -0.53
CA ARG A 21 19.81 -0.49 -0.16
C ARG A 21 19.01 -0.78 1.12
N LEU A 22 18.51 -2.00 1.28
CA LEU A 22 17.76 -2.39 2.48
C LEU A 22 18.70 -2.46 3.68
N LEU A 23 19.90 -3.03 3.51
CA LEU A 23 20.89 -3.10 4.58
C LEU A 23 21.29 -1.71 5.07
N ASP A 24 21.65 -0.80 4.17
CA ASP A 24 22.03 0.58 4.51
C ASP A 24 20.92 1.28 5.31
N VAL A 25 19.66 1.06 4.93
CA VAL A 25 18.52 1.64 5.66
C VAL A 25 18.29 0.97 7.01
N LEU A 26 18.43 -0.36 7.12
CA LEU A 26 18.34 -1.03 8.40
C LEU A 26 19.46 -0.60 9.35
N GLU A 27 20.67 -0.37 8.84
CA GLU A 27 21.78 0.21 9.59
C GLU A 27 21.45 1.62 10.09
N ASP A 28 20.91 2.49 9.24
CA ASP A 28 20.46 3.83 9.65
C ASP A 28 19.38 3.74 10.76
N ILE A 29 18.38 2.87 10.58
CA ILE A 29 17.31 2.64 11.56
C ILE A 29 17.88 2.25 12.93
N VAL A 30 18.78 1.26 13.00
CA VAL A 30 19.27 0.74 14.28
C VAL A 30 20.24 1.70 14.98
N ASN A 31 20.95 2.55 14.22
CA ASN A 31 21.93 3.50 14.75
C ASN A 31 21.30 4.85 15.13
N ASN A 32 20.33 5.34 14.35
CA ASN A 32 19.91 6.73 14.42
C ASN A 32 18.49 6.94 14.95
N ILE A 33 17.65 5.90 15.04
CA ILE A 33 16.33 6.04 15.69
C ILE A 33 16.46 5.94 17.21
N GLU A 34 15.96 6.97 17.89
CA GLU A 34 15.86 7.00 19.34
C GLU A 34 14.40 6.91 19.78
N ILE A 35 14.10 5.94 20.64
CA ILE A 35 12.81 5.78 21.31
C ILE A 35 12.98 6.29 22.74
N LYS A 36 12.14 7.24 23.16
CA LYS A 36 12.23 7.90 24.47
C LYS A 36 11.05 7.56 25.36
N SER A 37 11.23 7.69 26.68
CA SER A 37 10.22 7.40 27.70
C SER A 37 9.08 8.41 27.76
N ASP A 38 9.20 9.54 27.07
CA ASP A 38 8.14 10.53 26.85
C ASP A 38 7.28 10.23 25.60
N PHE A 39 7.42 9.01 25.06
CA PHE A 39 6.78 8.54 23.83
C PHE A 39 7.23 9.25 22.54
N SER A 40 8.33 10.02 22.60
CA SER A 40 8.91 10.61 21.40
C SER A 40 9.77 9.62 20.61
N ILE A 41 9.78 9.81 19.29
CA ILE A 41 10.62 9.10 18.33
C ILE A 41 11.45 10.13 17.61
N ARG A 42 12.77 10.03 17.76
CA ARG A 42 13.72 11.01 17.23
C ARG A 42 14.67 10.36 16.24
N HIS A 43 15.14 11.19 15.32
CA HIS A 43 16.16 10.85 14.35
C HIS A 43 16.97 12.11 14.03
N GLN A 44 18.26 12.00 13.77
CA GLN A 44 19.14 13.16 13.57
C GLN A 44 18.74 14.01 12.35
N ASN A 45 18.28 13.34 11.29
CA ASN A 45 18.01 13.98 10.00
C ASN A 45 16.53 14.30 9.74
N TYR A 46 15.60 13.86 10.58
CA TYR A 46 14.16 13.96 10.32
C TYR A 46 13.42 14.58 11.49
N LYS A 47 12.30 15.25 11.20
CA LYS A 47 11.44 15.84 12.23
C LYS A 47 11.00 14.77 13.25
N PRO A 48 11.13 15.04 14.56
CA PRO A 48 10.74 14.07 15.58
C PRO A 48 9.22 13.91 15.63
N SER A 49 8.77 12.71 16.00
CA SER A 49 7.38 12.45 16.36
C SER A 49 7.23 12.60 17.87
N GLU A 50 6.53 13.63 18.32
CA GLU A 50 6.39 13.96 19.74
C GLU A 50 4.92 14.21 20.09
N ILE A 51 4.54 13.94 21.33
CA ILE A 51 3.27 14.41 21.89
C ILE A 51 3.47 15.77 22.56
N PRO A 52 2.44 16.64 22.56
CA PRO A 52 2.50 17.90 23.29
C PRO A 52 2.91 17.67 24.74
N ALA A 53 3.87 18.45 25.25
CA ALA A 53 4.44 18.25 26.57
C ALA A 53 3.37 18.19 27.69
N GLU A 54 2.33 19.01 27.56
CA GLU A 54 1.17 19.08 28.47
C GLU A 54 0.36 17.77 28.55
N THR A 55 0.53 16.86 27.59
CA THR A 55 -0.21 15.60 27.51
C THR A 55 0.59 14.38 27.96
N ILE A 56 1.92 14.50 28.14
CA ILE A 56 2.79 13.39 28.54
C ILE A 56 2.34 12.78 29.87
N ASP A 57 2.14 13.62 30.89
CA ASP A 57 1.70 13.19 32.22
C ASP A 57 0.35 12.47 32.21
N ARG A 58 -0.54 12.82 31.26
CA ARG A 58 -1.83 12.14 31.10
C ARG A 58 -1.65 10.80 30.40
N PHE A 59 -0.79 10.75 29.39
CA PHE A 59 -0.47 9.51 28.67
C PHE A 59 0.20 8.48 29.57
N GLN A 60 1.12 8.90 30.43
CA GLN A 60 1.79 8.02 31.41
C GLN A 60 0.85 7.41 32.45
N LYS A 61 -0.36 7.99 32.63
CA LYS A 61 -1.40 7.44 33.51
C LYS A 61 -2.31 6.43 32.83
N LEU A 62 -2.21 6.26 31.50
CA LEU A 62 -2.98 5.24 30.78
C LEU A 62 -2.45 3.84 31.11
N PRO A 63 -3.25 2.78 30.94
CA PRO A 63 -2.74 1.42 31.08
C PRO A 63 -1.56 1.15 30.15
N ASP A 64 -0.57 0.38 30.61
CA ASP A 64 0.66 0.07 29.86
C ASP A 64 0.36 -0.43 28.44
N ALA A 65 -0.63 -1.32 28.28
CA ALA A 65 -1.05 -1.83 26.97
C ALA A 65 -1.51 -0.72 25.99
N MET A 66 -2.09 0.38 26.48
CA MET A 66 -2.43 1.53 25.62
C MET A 66 -1.21 2.35 25.26
N GLN A 67 -0.29 2.54 26.21
CA GLN A 67 0.98 3.24 25.99
C GLN A 67 1.83 2.50 24.95
N GLU A 68 2.00 1.20 25.11
CA GLU A 68 2.73 0.33 24.17
C GLU A 68 2.11 0.36 22.77
N LYS A 69 0.78 0.26 22.69
CA LYS A 69 0.05 0.33 21.42
C LYS A 69 0.22 1.68 20.73
N TYR A 70 0.22 2.77 21.49
CA TYR A 70 0.45 4.12 20.97
C TYR A 70 1.88 4.25 20.42
N LEU A 71 2.88 3.86 21.20
CA LEU A 71 4.28 3.96 20.80
C LEU A 71 4.58 3.09 19.57
N SER A 72 4.03 1.88 19.52
CA SER A 72 4.08 0.99 18.35
C SER A 72 3.48 1.65 17.10
N LEU A 73 2.35 2.33 17.24
CA LEU A 73 1.72 3.07 16.15
C LEU A 73 2.55 4.26 15.67
N GLN A 74 3.17 5.01 16.58
CA GLN A 74 4.04 6.13 16.19
C GLN A 74 5.30 5.62 15.49
N LEU A 75 5.92 4.56 16.00
CA LEU A 75 7.12 4.00 15.40
C LEU A 75 6.85 3.42 14.03
N GLN A 76 5.73 2.70 13.86
CA GLN A 76 5.30 2.23 12.55
C GLN A 76 5.11 3.40 11.58
N LYS A 77 4.41 4.47 11.99
CA LYS A 77 4.16 5.66 11.14
C LYS A 77 5.46 6.37 10.76
N PHE A 78 6.36 6.55 11.73
CA PHE A 78 7.67 7.15 11.51
C PHE A 78 8.47 6.34 10.49
N LEU A 79 8.61 5.03 10.72
CA LEU A 79 9.28 4.12 9.79
C LEU A 79 8.65 4.15 8.39
N TYR A 80 7.33 4.20 8.32
CA TYR A 80 6.58 4.23 7.06
C TYR A 80 6.84 5.51 6.26
N GLY A 81 6.71 6.67 6.91
CA GLY A 81 6.82 7.97 6.25
C GLY A 81 8.26 8.36 5.89
N VAL A 82 9.23 7.98 6.72
CA VAL A 82 10.65 8.30 6.50
C VAL A 82 11.29 7.33 5.52
N TYR A 83 11.17 6.02 5.78
CA TYR A 83 11.95 5.01 5.06
C TYR A 83 11.17 4.30 3.97
N TYR A 84 9.90 3.95 4.20
CA TYR A 84 9.14 3.17 3.23
C TYR A 84 8.73 3.98 2.01
N ASN A 85 7.98 5.07 2.18
CA ASN A 85 7.43 5.85 1.05
C ASN A 85 8.06 7.24 0.85
N GLY A 86 8.94 7.66 1.74
CA GLY A 86 9.65 8.94 1.66
C GLY A 86 8.79 10.19 1.87
N SER A 87 7.54 10.06 2.32
CA SER A 87 6.62 11.20 2.45
C SER A 87 7.09 12.29 3.42
N ILE A 88 7.95 11.94 4.38
CA ILE A 88 8.43 12.83 5.45
C ILE A 88 9.88 13.28 5.19
N GLN A 89 10.56 12.76 4.15
CA GLN A 89 11.97 13.10 3.92
C GLN A 89 12.20 14.60 3.62
N SER A 90 11.20 15.31 3.08
CA SER A 90 11.30 16.75 2.86
C SER A 90 11.04 17.60 4.10
N GLU A 91 10.51 17.03 5.18
CA GLU A 91 10.29 17.73 6.45
C GLU A 91 11.57 17.61 7.30
N THR A 92 12.58 18.39 6.93
CA THR A 92 13.83 18.46 7.70
C THR A 92 13.60 19.05 9.08
N ALA A 93 14.40 18.64 10.07
CA ALA A 93 14.26 19.09 11.47
C ALA A 93 14.37 20.62 11.64
N THR A 94 14.90 21.33 10.65
CA THR A 94 15.08 22.79 10.62
C THR A 94 13.92 23.57 9.98
N GLU A 95 12.96 22.90 9.35
CA GLU A 95 11.76 23.56 8.83
C GLU A 95 10.68 23.63 9.92
N GLU A 96 10.61 24.78 10.61
CA GLU A 96 9.44 25.20 11.39
C GLU A 96 8.24 25.34 10.45
N THR A 97 7.64 24.21 10.10
CA THR A 97 6.27 24.19 9.58
C THR A 97 5.35 24.42 10.76
N GLU A 98 5.13 25.70 11.07
CA GLU A 98 3.84 26.13 11.62
C GLU A 98 2.74 25.38 10.88
N ASN A 99 1.72 24.91 11.61
CA ASN A 99 0.48 24.37 11.07
C ASN A 99 -0.26 25.43 10.24
N LYS A 100 0.29 25.84 9.12
CA LYS A 100 -0.36 26.60 8.07
C LYS A 100 -0.57 25.60 6.95
N LEU A 101 -1.76 25.01 6.96
CA LEU A 101 -2.44 24.64 5.72
C LEU A 101 -2.10 25.73 4.70
N PRO A 102 -1.45 25.41 3.56
CA PRO A 102 -1.32 26.38 2.50
C PRO A 102 -2.75 26.81 2.16
N LEU A 103 -3.08 28.07 2.44
CA LEU A 103 -4.21 28.74 1.82
C LEU A 103 -3.84 28.88 0.35
N ASP A 104 -3.99 27.78 -0.36
CA ASP A 104 -4.02 27.77 -1.80
C ASP A 104 -5.26 28.59 -2.19
N LEU A 105 -5.01 29.78 -2.74
CA LEU A 105 -6.05 30.72 -3.18
C LEU A 105 -6.73 30.22 -4.47
N GLU A 106 -6.32 29.07 -4.99
CA GLU A 106 -7.03 28.36 -6.06
C GLU A 106 -8.20 27.54 -5.49
N ASN A 107 -9.43 27.93 -5.85
CA ASN A 107 -10.68 27.27 -5.47
C ASN A 107 -10.91 25.94 -6.24
N ASN A 108 -9.84 25.17 -6.47
CA ASN A 108 -9.84 23.91 -7.22
C ASN A 108 -9.92 22.68 -6.31
N THR A 109 -9.94 22.89 -4.98
CA THR A 109 -10.00 21.80 -4.00
C THR A 109 -11.39 21.68 -3.35
N ALA A 110 -12.03 20.53 -3.49
CA ALA A 110 -13.26 20.19 -2.76
C ALA A 110 -12.97 19.09 -1.75
N LEU A 111 -13.17 19.39 -0.45
CA LEU A 111 -12.87 18.45 0.66
C LEU A 111 -11.43 17.89 0.61
N GLY A 112 -10.45 18.67 0.12
CA GLY A 112 -9.06 18.27 0.00
C GLY A 112 -8.71 17.45 -1.26
N VAL A 113 -9.63 17.34 -2.21
CA VAL A 113 -9.43 16.72 -3.54
C VAL A 113 -9.21 17.81 -4.58
N ASP A 114 -8.08 17.77 -5.30
CA ASP A 114 -7.88 18.55 -6.53
C ASP A 114 -8.79 18.01 -7.64
N LEU A 115 -9.89 18.72 -7.91
CA LEU A 115 -10.92 18.24 -8.84
C LEU A 115 -10.43 18.20 -10.28
N ALA A 116 -9.64 19.18 -10.71
CA ALA A 116 -9.12 19.24 -12.07
C ALA A 116 -8.18 18.06 -12.36
N PHE A 117 -7.32 17.71 -11.41
CA PHE A 117 -6.46 16.55 -11.55
C PHE A 117 -7.24 15.23 -11.43
N TYR A 118 -8.19 15.15 -10.50
CA TYR A 118 -9.09 14.01 -10.37
C TYR A 118 -9.85 13.73 -11.67
N ASP A 119 -10.38 14.76 -12.32
CA ASP A 119 -11.14 14.63 -13.57
C ASP A 119 -10.24 14.14 -14.71
N ARG A 120 -8.99 14.61 -14.80
CA ARG A 120 -8.01 14.09 -15.78
C ARG A 120 -7.74 12.60 -15.58
N LEU A 121 -7.60 12.13 -14.33
CA LEU A 121 -7.50 10.70 -14.03
C LEU A 121 -8.78 9.95 -14.40
N HIS A 122 -9.95 10.57 -14.19
CA HIS A 122 -11.24 9.98 -14.50
C HIS A 122 -11.51 9.82 -16.00
N GLU A 123 -11.17 10.84 -16.79
CA GLU A 123 -11.26 10.86 -18.25
C GLU A 123 -10.29 9.86 -18.87
N SER A 124 -9.09 9.73 -18.31
CA SER A 124 -8.08 8.77 -18.77
C SER A 124 -8.46 7.31 -18.48
N ASN A 125 -9.18 7.03 -17.38
CA ASN A 125 -9.62 5.67 -17.05
C ASN A 125 -10.54 5.09 -18.13
N ALA A 126 -10.06 4.07 -18.87
CA ALA A 126 -10.77 3.41 -19.97
C ALA A 126 -11.82 2.36 -19.53
N GLY A 127 -12.14 2.29 -18.23
CA GLY A 127 -13.16 1.39 -17.70
C GLY A 127 -14.60 1.78 -18.08
N ASN A 128 -15.49 0.80 -18.10
CA ASN A 128 -16.93 0.94 -18.38
C ASN A 128 -17.82 0.66 -17.15
N GLY A 129 -17.18 0.43 -15.99
CA GLY A 129 -17.80 -0.10 -14.79
C GLY A 129 -17.79 -1.62 -14.77
N TYR A 130 -18.25 -2.19 -13.65
CA TYR A 130 -18.23 -3.63 -13.42
C TYR A 130 -19.51 -4.07 -12.75
N PHE A 131 -19.90 -5.33 -12.93
CA PHE A 131 -21.04 -5.91 -12.22
C PHE A 131 -20.56 -6.48 -10.87
N GLN A 132 -21.04 -5.89 -9.78
CA GLN A 132 -20.75 -6.38 -8.44
C GLN A 132 -21.85 -7.36 -8.01
N PRO A 133 -21.56 -8.65 -7.80
CA PRO A 133 -22.56 -9.64 -7.37
C PRO A 133 -23.00 -9.43 -5.92
N GLY A 134 -24.05 -10.15 -5.49
CA GLY A 134 -24.42 -10.26 -4.08
C GLY A 134 -25.35 -9.17 -3.55
N TRP A 135 -26.14 -8.54 -4.42
CA TRP A 135 -27.16 -7.56 -4.02
C TRP A 135 -28.54 -8.21 -3.96
N LEU A 136 -29.20 -8.13 -2.80
CA LEU A 136 -30.54 -8.67 -2.61
C LEU A 136 -31.60 -7.65 -3.06
N ILE A 137 -32.55 -8.07 -3.90
CA ILE A 137 -33.70 -7.26 -4.28
C ILE A 137 -34.71 -7.26 -3.13
N LEU A 138 -34.91 -6.11 -2.50
CA LEU A 138 -35.83 -5.95 -1.36
C LEU A 138 -37.25 -5.59 -1.81
N LYS A 139 -37.36 -4.73 -2.82
CA LYS A 139 -38.62 -4.13 -3.22
C LYS A 139 -38.54 -3.61 -4.65
N GLU A 140 -39.66 -3.68 -5.35
CA GLU A 140 -39.91 -2.92 -6.58
C GLU A 140 -40.75 -1.68 -6.23
N GLU A 141 -40.26 -0.51 -6.63
CA GLU A 141 -40.94 0.77 -6.44
C GLU A 141 -42.01 0.97 -7.53
N SER A 142 -42.94 1.89 -7.31
CA SER A 142 -44.05 2.15 -8.25
C SER A 142 -43.59 2.66 -9.63
N ASP A 143 -42.37 3.18 -9.74
CA ASP A 143 -41.77 3.63 -11.00
C ASP A 143 -41.00 2.51 -11.74
N GLY A 144 -41.05 1.26 -11.24
CA GLY A 144 -40.34 0.10 -11.78
C GLY A 144 -38.85 0.05 -11.45
N SER A 145 -38.35 0.97 -10.60
CA SER A 145 -37.00 0.84 -10.03
C SER A 145 -36.98 -0.20 -8.90
N LEU A 146 -35.81 -0.78 -8.66
CA LEU A 146 -35.60 -1.78 -7.61
C LEU A 146 -34.79 -1.17 -6.47
N ALA A 147 -35.25 -1.38 -5.24
CA ALA A 147 -34.44 -1.16 -4.05
C ALA A 147 -33.65 -2.44 -3.75
N VAL A 148 -32.33 -2.36 -3.83
CA VAL A 148 -31.42 -3.47 -3.53
C VAL A 148 -30.59 -3.18 -2.28
N ILE A 149 -30.16 -4.23 -1.56
CA ILE A 149 -29.32 -4.09 -0.37
C ILE A 149 -28.10 -5.00 -0.43
N LYS A 150 -26.96 -4.48 0.06
CA LYS A 150 -25.76 -5.26 0.35
C LYS A 150 -25.02 -4.63 1.52
N ASN A 151 -24.67 -5.42 2.55
CA ASN A 151 -23.91 -4.96 3.73
C ASN A 151 -24.47 -3.69 4.39
N GLY A 152 -25.80 -3.56 4.46
CA GLY A 152 -26.48 -2.39 5.03
C GLY A 152 -26.61 -1.19 4.09
N LEU A 153 -25.94 -1.17 2.94
CA LEU A 153 -26.10 -0.15 1.91
C LEU A 153 -27.31 -0.48 1.03
N ARG A 154 -28.26 0.46 0.93
CA ARG A 154 -29.42 0.37 0.04
C ARG A 154 -29.23 1.29 -1.16
N LEU A 155 -29.49 0.78 -2.36
CA LEU A 155 -29.45 1.53 -3.61
C LEU A 155 -30.76 1.38 -4.38
N HIS A 156 -31.17 2.43 -5.08
CA HIS A 156 -32.23 2.35 -6.09
C HIS A 156 -31.61 2.16 -7.46
N ILE A 157 -31.98 1.07 -8.13
CA ILE A 157 -31.43 0.69 -9.44
C ILE A 157 -32.54 0.53 -10.48
N ARG A 158 -32.20 0.85 -11.73
CA ARG A 158 -33.03 0.54 -12.90
C ARG A 158 -32.56 -0.74 -13.58
N ARG A 159 -33.48 -1.67 -13.85
CA ARG A 159 -33.23 -2.98 -14.50
C ARG A 159 -32.36 -2.85 -15.76
N ASN A 160 -32.77 -2.01 -16.71
CA ASN A 160 -32.09 -1.86 -18.00
C ASN A 160 -30.71 -1.18 -17.94
N LYS A 161 -30.39 -0.46 -16.86
CA LYS A 161 -29.13 0.29 -16.71
C LYS A 161 -28.11 -0.43 -15.83
N HIS A 162 -28.58 -1.12 -14.79
CA HIS A 162 -27.69 -1.63 -13.75
C HIS A 162 -27.70 -3.15 -13.60
N LEU A 163 -28.63 -3.87 -14.24
CA LEU A 163 -28.62 -5.34 -14.23
C LEU A 163 -28.05 -5.89 -15.52
N GLN A 164 -27.44 -7.08 -15.44
CA GLN A 164 -27.06 -7.84 -16.62
C GLN A 164 -28.32 -8.25 -17.41
N PRO A 165 -28.23 -8.44 -18.73
CA PRO A 165 -29.37 -8.89 -19.54
C PRO A 165 -30.05 -10.15 -18.99
N SER A 166 -29.28 -11.10 -18.46
CA SER A 166 -29.77 -12.35 -17.85
C SER A 166 -30.53 -12.15 -16.52
N GLU A 167 -30.32 -11.02 -15.85
CA GLU A 167 -30.89 -10.73 -14.52
C GLU A 167 -32.04 -9.71 -14.58
N ARG A 168 -32.42 -9.23 -15.77
CA ARG A 168 -33.44 -8.17 -15.91
C ARG A 168 -34.82 -8.56 -15.42
N GLU A 169 -35.15 -9.85 -15.43
CA GLU A 169 -36.43 -10.39 -14.98
C GLU A 169 -36.38 -10.87 -13.51
N ALA A 170 -35.30 -10.59 -12.78
CA ALA A 170 -35.16 -10.97 -11.37
C ALA A 170 -36.27 -10.36 -10.49
N SER A 171 -36.75 -11.13 -9.53
CA SER A 171 -37.86 -10.79 -8.65
C SER A 171 -37.40 -10.43 -7.24
N ILE A 172 -38.32 -9.90 -6.43
CA ILE A 172 -38.06 -9.62 -5.02
C ILE A 172 -37.61 -10.92 -4.31
N GLY A 173 -36.52 -10.83 -3.56
CA GLY A 173 -35.88 -11.99 -2.91
C GLY A 173 -34.68 -12.54 -3.67
N ASP A 174 -34.52 -12.22 -4.96
CA ASP A 174 -33.39 -12.69 -5.75
C ASP A 174 -32.10 -11.91 -5.41
N ILE A 175 -30.97 -12.58 -5.63
CA ILE A 175 -29.63 -11.99 -5.53
C ILE A 175 -29.13 -11.74 -6.95
N VAL A 176 -28.75 -10.50 -7.23
CA VAL A 176 -28.29 -10.04 -8.55
C VAL A 176 -26.94 -9.34 -8.49
N ALA A 177 -26.30 -9.17 -9.64
CA ALA A 177 -25.16 -8.30 -9.80
C ALA A 177 -25.56 -6.88 -10.26
N VAL A 178 -25.06 -5.87 -9.56
CA VAL A 178 -25.37 -4.46 -9.85
C VAL A 178 -24.18 -3.80 -10.53
N LYS A 179 -24.43 -3.09 -11.62
CA LYS A 179 -23.42 -2.31 -12.34
C LYS A 179 -22.94 -1.14 -11.48
N MET A 180 -21.69 -1.21 -11.05
CA MET A 180 -20.96 -0.20 -10.32
C MET A 180 -20.14 0.68 -11.26
N PRO A 181 -19.82 1.93 -10.88
CA PRO A 181 -18.96 2.81 -11.68
C PRO A 181 -17.55 2.25 -11.86
N LYS A 182 -16.83 2.79 -12.85
CA LYS A 182 -15.43 2.42 -13.18
C LYS A 182 -14.41 2.83 -12.11
N ASN A 183 -14.84 3.56 -11.08
CA ASN A 183 -13.96 4.11 -10.06
C ASN A 183 -14.65 4.26 -8.70
N ILE A 184 -13.82 4.37 -7.67
CA ILE A 184 -14.18 4.65 -6.27
C ILE A 184 -13.25 5.76 -5.77
N VAL A 185 -13.77 6.64 -4.91
CA VAL A 185 -12.93 7.59 -4.17
C VAL A 185 -12.50 6.94 -2.86
N GLN A 186 -11.19 6.88 -2.64
CA GLN A 186 -10.59 6.47 -1.38
C GLN A 186 -9.77 7.64 -0.84
N ASN A 187 -9.68 7.82 0.49
CA ASN A 187 -8.91 8.92 1.07
C ASN A 187 -7.49 9.00 0.47
N GLY A 188 -7.17 10.12 -0.18
CA GLY A 188 -5.91 10.39 -0.89
C GLY A 188 -5.79 9.77 -2.29
N PHE A 189 -6.72 8.94 -2.76
CA PHE A 189 -6.59 8.16 -3.99
C PHE A 189 -7.84 8.17 -4.87
N TYR A 190 -7.64 8.36 -6.18
CA TYR A 190 -8.56 7.88 -7.21
C TYR A 190 -8.32 6.38 -7.41
N LEU A 191 -9.35 5.54 -7.27
CA LEU A 191 -9.24 4.09 -7.49
C LEU A 191 -10.05 3.69 -8.73
N ALA A 192 -9.39 3.31 -9.81
CA ALA A 192 -9.99 2.62 -10.94
C ALA A 192 -10.23 1.14 -10.60
N VAL A 193 -11.36 0.60 -11.09
CA VAL A 193 -11.73 -0.81 -10.97
C VAL A 193 -11.90 -1.38 -12.37
N GLY A 194 -11.28 -2.52 -12.64
CA GLY A 194 -11.40 -3.21 -13.92
C GLY A 194 -12.82 -3.65 -14.24
N ASN A 195 -13.14 -3.81 -15.52
CA ASN A 195 -14.45 -4.22 -16.01
C ASN A 195 -14.82 -5.63 -15.53
N ALA A 196 -13.81 -6.50 -15.34
CA ALA A 196 -13.96 -7.83 -14.75
C ALA A 196 -14.28 -7.79 -13.24
N GLY A 197 -14.28 -6.61 -12.62
CA GLY A 197 -14.67 -6.38 -11.24
C GLY A 197 -13.50 -6.34 -10.25
N LEU A 198 -13.88 -6.29 -8.98
CA LEU A 198 -12.91 -6.27 -7.88
C LEU A 198 -12.28 -7.64 -7.72
N TYR A 199 -10.96 -7.66 -7.66
CA TYR A 199 -10.16 -8.83 -7.27
C TYR A 199 -10.65 -9.50 -5.95
N ARG A 200 -11.30 -8.72 -5.07
CA ARG A 200 -11.93 -9.19 -3.82
C ARG A 200 -13.43 -8.94 -3.84
N SER A 201 -14.17 -9.63 -4.70
CA SER A 201 -15.62 -9.74 -4.49
C SER A 201 -15.87 -10.52 -3.20
N VAL A 202 -16.66 -9.91 -2.32
CA VAL A 202 -16.89 -10.33 -0.94
C VAL A 202 -17.81 -11.55 -0.95
N ASP A 203 -17.26 -12.72 -1.24
CA ASP A 203 -17.84 -14.00 -0.83
C ASP A 203 -16.69 -14.87 -0.33
N LYS A 204 -16.59 -14.97 1.00
CA LYS A 204 -15.51 -15.63 1.75
C LYS A 204 -15.42 -17.15 1.52
N ALA A 205 -16.09 -17.69 0.49
CA ALA A 205 -16.44 -19.11 0.40
C ALA A 205 -15.70 -19.93 -0.67
N ILE A 206 -14.65 -19.43 -1.32
CA ILE A 206 -13.85 -20.26 -2.25
C ILE A 206 -12.41 -20.38 -1.74
N GLU A 207 -12.04 -21.62 -1.44
CA GLU A 207 -10.78 -22.12 -0.88
C GLU A 207 -9.56 -21.97 -1.80
N HIS A 208 -9.66 -21.20 -2.89
CA HIS A 208 -8.57 -20.91 -3.81
C HIS A 208 -8.37 -19.39 -3.90
N ARG A 209 -7.93 -18.78 -2.79
CA ARG A 209 -7.52 -17.38 -2.79
C ARG A 209 -6.14 -17.29 -3.45
N GLY A 210 -6.09 -16.80 -4.68
CA GLY A 210 -4.82 -16.44 -5.31
C GLY A 210 -4.06 -15.38 -4.49
N ILE A 211 -2.76 -15.26 -4.75
CA ILE A 211 -1.92 -14.27 -4.07
C ILE A 211 -2.12 -12.93 -4.76
N THR A 212 -2.49 -11.88 -4.02
CA THR A 212 -2.57 -10.53 -4.59
C THR A 212 -1.17 -9.96 -4.77
N VAL A 213 -0.84 -9.50 -5.97
CA VAL A 213 0.40 -8.78 -6.27
C VAL A 213 0.11 -7.30 -6.33
N ARG A 214 1.02 -6.51 -5.75
CA ARG A 214 0.98 -5.04 -5.68
C ARG A 214 2.14 -4.47 -6.45
N ILE A 215 1.84 -3.73 -7.51
CA ILE A 215 2.84 -3.06 -8.34
C ILE A 215 2.78 -1.57 -8.03
N TYR A 216 3.86 -1.03 -7.53
CA TYR A 216 3.99 0.35 -7.07
C TYR A 216 4.57 1.21 -8.17
N PHE A 217 4.00 2.39 -8.34
CA PHE A 217 4.39 3.38 -9.33
C PHE A 217 4.87 4.63 -8.59
N ASN A 218 6.06 5.11 -8.91
CA ASN A 218 6.54 6.43 -8.56
C ASN A 218 6.55 7.31 -9.82
N LEU A 219 5.41 7.94 -10.08
CA LEU A 219 5.19 8.73 -11.29
C LEU A 219 5.32 10.23 -11.04
N THR A 220 5.39 10.99 -12.12
CA THR A 220 4.97 12.41 -12.16
C THR A 220 3.43 12.50 -12.20
N PRO A 221 2.84 13.66 -11.88
CA PRO A 221 1.39 13.84 -12.05
C PRO A 221 0.92 13.63 -13.50
N SER A 222 1.68 14.09 -14.51
CA SER A 222 1.38 13.83 -15.92
C SER A 222 1.46 12.34 -16.25
N GLY A 223 2.48 11.66 -15.73
CA GLY A 223 2.69 10.23 -15.87
C GLY A 223 1.52 9.41 -15.36
N ALA A 224 0.97 9.75 -14.20
CA ALA A 224 -0.20 9.06 -13.68
C ALA A 224 -1.43 9.16 -14.58
N VAL A 225 -1.66 10.32 -15.22
CA VAL A 225 -2.75 10.45 -16.19
C VAL A 225 -2.49 9.59 -17.41
N ALA A 226 -1.27 9.59 -17.98
CA ALA A 226 -0.95 8.80 -19.16
C ALA A 226 -1.01 7.28 -18.90
N VAL A 227 -0.38 6.84 -17.81
CA VAL A 227 -0.32 5.42 -17.39
C VAL A 227 -1.70 4.89 -17.01
N MET A 228 -2.59 5.71 -16.42
CA MET A 228 -3.97 5.31 -16.09
C MET A 228 -4.70 4.79 -17.33
N GLY A 229 -4.66 5.54 -18.43
CA GLY A 229 -5.36 5.16 -19.65
C GLY A 229 -4.79 3.91 -20.30
N ARG A 230 -3.46 3.81 -20.41
CA ARG A 230 -2.81 2.62 -20.99
C ARG A 230 -3.07 1.36 -20.17
N LEU A 231 -2.85 1.40 -18.85
CA LEU A 231 -3.07 0.25 -17.98
C LEU A 231 -4.52 -0.20 -17.98
N THR A 232 -5.45 0.73 -17.77
CA THR A 232 -6.87 0.37 -17.72
C THR A 232 -7.35 -0.18 -19.05
N ASN A 233 -6.84 0.32 -20.19
CA ASN A 233 -7.17 -0.24 -21.50
C ASN A 233 -6.66 -1.68 -21.65
N TYR A 234 -5.35 -1.91 -21.50
CA TYR A 234 -4.76 -3.24 -21.71
C TYR A 234 -5.30 -4.30 -20.75
N LEU A 235 -5.48 -3.95 -19.47
CA LEU A 235 -6.01 -4.89 -18.48
C LEU A 235 -7.48 -5.23 -18.74
N ASN A 236 -8.29 -4.25 -19.18
CA ASN A 236 -9.69 -4.50 -19.52
C ASN A 236 -9.85 -5.30 -20.82
N GLU A 237 -9.05 -5.02 -21.85
CA GLU A 237 -9.03 -5.80 -23.10
C GLU A 237 -8.64 -7.26 -22.85
N ALA A 238 -7.71 -7.49 -21.92
CA ALA A 238 -7.30 -8.82 -21.49
C ALA A 238 -8.26 -9.47 -20.46
N ASN A 239 -9.34 -8.78 -20.08
CA ASN A 239 -10.30 -9.23 -19.06
C ASN A 239 -9.65 -9.61 -17.71
N ILE A 240 -8.57 -8.91 -17.33
CA ILE A 240 -7.87 -9.12 -16.05
C ILE A 240 -8.60 -8.33 -14.95
N PRO A 241 -9.03 -8.95 -13.84
CA PRO A 241 -9.54 -8.22 -12.68
C PRO A 241 -8.42 -7.40 -12.02
N PHE A 242 -8.67 -6.10 -11.81
CA PHE A 242 -7.68 -5.24 -11.18
C PHE A 242 -8.29 -4.12 -10.34
N GLN A 243 -7.46 -3.58 -9.45
CA GLN A 243 -7.66 -2.30 -8.79
C GLN A 243 -6.43 -1.45 -9.05
N LEU A 244 -6.60 -0.24 -9.59
CA LEU A 244 -5.49 0.67 -9.85
C LEU A 244 -5.77 1.99 -9.14
N LYS A 245 -4.90 2.36 -8.19
CA LYS A 245 -5.04 3.63 -7.48
C LYS A 245 -3.89 4.58 -7.80
N PHE A 246 -4.22 5.84 -8.02
CA PHE A 246 -3.29 6.96 -8.10
C PHE A 246 -3.71 8.06 -7.14
N LEU A 247 -2.74 8.81 -6.61
CA LEU A 247 -3.03 9.97 -5.76
C LEU A 247 -3.90 10.96 -6.55
N TYR A 248 -4.92 11.55 -5.92
CA TYR A 248 -5.78 12.53 -6.60
C TYR A 248 -5.28 13.98 -6.46
N ASN A 249 -4.13 14.20 -5.82
CA ASN A 249 -3.55 15.51 -5.58
C ASN A 249 -2.13 15.57 -6.17
N PRO A 250 -1.85 16.45 -7.14
CA PRO A 250 -0.51 16.58 -7.75
C PRO A 250 0.61 16.84 -6.74
N LYS A 251 0.33 17.63 -5.70
CA LYS A 251 1.31 17.97 -4.65
C LYS A 251 1.80 16.76 -3.84
N ASP A 252 1.02 15.68 -3.79
CA ASP A 252 1.32 14.48 -3.00
C ASP A 252 2.27 13.52 -3.74
N TYR A 253 2.59 13.79 -5.02
CA TYR A 253 3.50 12.98 -5.85
C TYR A 253 4.97 13.06 -5.42
N LYS A 254 5.29 13.62 -4.25
CA LYS A 254 6.62 13.53 -3.63
C LYS A 254 6.93 12.14 -3.06
N ARG A 255 5.89 11.30 -2.88
CA ARG A 255 5.98 9.94 -2.36
C ARG A 255 6.45 8.93 -3.41
N HIS A 256 7.13 7.88 -2.95
CA HIS A 256 7.57 6.76 -3.80
C HIS A 256 6.44 5.78 -4.16
N ASP A 257 5.27 5.88 -3.51
CA ASP A 257 4.10 5.04 -3.73
C ASP A 257 2.91 5.85 -4.28
N SER A 258 3.17 6.72 -5.26
CA SER A 258 2.14 7.58 -5.86
C SER A 258 1.06 6.81 -6.62
N GLY A 259 1.36 5.55 -6.97
CA GLY A 259 0.39 4.61 -7.50
C GLY A 259 0.56 3.17 -7.05
N VAL A 260 -0.54 2.41 -7.08
CA VAL A 260 -0.51 0.96 -6.83
C VAL A 260 -1.54 0.24 -7.70
N LEU A 261 -1.08 -0.75 -8.47
CA LEU A 261 -1.91 -1.72 -9.17
C LEU A 261 -2.00 -3.01 -8.34
N TYR A 262 -3.20 -3.54 -8.20
CA TYR A 262 -3.49 -4.84 -7.58
C TYR A 262 -4.03 -5.79 -8.63
N VAL A 263 -3.39 -6.96 -8.76
CA VAL A 263 -3.76 -8.05 -9.67
C VAL A 263 -3.53 -9.40 -8.98
N ASP A 264 -4.05 -10.49 -9.56
CA ASP A 264 -3.66 -11.83 -9.13
C ASP A 264 -2.23 -12.17 -9.56
N LYS A 265 -1.53 -12.96 -8.76
CA LYS A 265 -0.21 -13.51 -9.10
C LYS A 265 -0.24 -14.33 -10.39
N GLN A 266 -1.32 -15.07 -10.66
CA GLN A 266 -1.45 -15.86 -11.89
C GLN A 266 -1.39 -15.00 -13.16
N ASP A 267 -1.84 -13.74 -13.06
CA ASP A 267 -1.89 -12.81 -14.20
C ASP A 267 -0.57 -12.05 -14.38
N TYR A 268 0.40 -12.22 -13.45
CA TYR A 268 1.63 -11.42 -13.42
C TYR A 268 2.41 -11.44 -14.72
N GLN A 269 2.57 -12.61 -15.36
CA GLN A 269 3.37 -12.70 -16.59
C GLN A 269 2.78 -11.86 -17.74
N LEU A 270 1.44 -11.81 -17.83
CA LEU A 270 0.76 -10.99 -18.84
C LEU A 270 0.81 -9.51 -18.46
N VAL A 271 0.58 -9.19 -17.18
CA VAL A 271 0.70 -7.82 -16.65
C VAL A 271 2.11 -7.27 -16.84
N ASN A 272 3.15 -8.08 -16.64
CA ASN A 272 4.55 -7.70 -16.83
C ASN A 272 4.83 -7.28 -18.29
N LYS A 273 4.26 -7.98 -19.27
CA LYS A 273 4.36 -7.58 -20.69
C LYS A 273 3.73 -6.22 -20.96
N PHE A 274 2.54 -5.97 -20.41
CA PHE A 274 1.88 -4.67 -20.54
C PHE A 274 2.68 -3.56 -19.86
N LEU A 275 3.22 -3.83 -18.67
CA LEU A 275 4.09 -2.88 -17.96
C LEU A 275 5.36 -2.57 -18.74
N ASN A 276 5.98 -3.57 -19.38
CA ASN A 276 7.17 -3.35 -20.20
C ASN A 276 6.88 -2.37 -21.34
N SER A 277 5.79 -2.60 -22.09
CA SER A 277 5.37 -1.71 -23.17
C SER A 277 5.08 -0.28 -22.69
N ILE A 278 4.35 -0.14 -21.57
CA ILE A 278 4.02 1.17 -21.00
C ILE A 278 5.28 1.89 -20.51
N TYR A 279 6.18 1.17 -19.83
CA TYR A 279 7.39 1.75 -19.29
C TYR A 279 8.31 2.28 -20.40
N LEU A 280 8.45 1.55 -21.51
CA LEU A 280 9.23 2.01 -22.66
C LEU A 280 8.62 3.26 -23.34
N GLU A 281 7.29 3.39 -23.37
CA GLU A 281 6.60 4.56 -23.92
C GLU A 281 6.70 5.79 -22.99
N HIS A 282 6.73 5.56 -21.67
CA HIS A 282 6.59 6.60 -20.64
C HIS A 282 7.78 6.70 -19.68
N GLN A 283 8.98 6.29 -20.07
CA GLN A 283 10.13 6.19 -19.16
C GLN A 283 10.44 7.51 -18.42
N THR A 284 10.25 8.65 -19.07
CA THR A 284 10.48 9.99 -18.49
C THR A 284 9.43 10.42 -17.46
N ASP A 285 8.28 9.74 -17.42
CA ASP A 285 7.22 9.98 -16.45
C ASP A 285 7.46 9.23 -15.12
N PHE A 286 8.42 8.30 -15.08
CA PHE A 286 8.81 7.58 -13.87
C PHE A 286 9.96 8.29 -13.15
N LYS A 287 9.80 8.45 -11.83
CA LYS A 287 10.88 8.86 -10.93
C LYS A 287 11.66 7.62 -10.51
N LEU A 288 12.93 7.75 -10.18
CA LEU A 288 13.81 6.59 -9.98
C LEU A 288 13.43 5.74 -8.75
N GLU A 289 12.95 6.39 -7.70
CA GLU A 289 12.84 5.78 -6.38
C GLU A 289 11.63 4.85 -6.26
N ILE A 290 11.76 3.77 -5.50
CA ILE A 290 10.67 2.82 -5.21
C ILE A 290 10.51 2.62 -3.69
N PRO A 291 9.36 2.14 -3.19
CA PRO A 291 9.20 1.88 -1.76
C PRO A 291 10.20 0.83 -1.24
N LEU A 292 10.74 1.05 -0.04
CA LEU A 292 11.93 0.34 0.47
C LEU A 292 11.87 -1.20 0.38
N PHE A 293 10.75 -1.79 0.80
CA PHE A 293 10.62 -3.25 0.91
C PHE A 293 10.15 -3.91 -0.38
N THR A 294 10.16 -3.21 -1.51
CA THR A 294 9.66 -3.74 -2.79
C THR A 294 10.79 -4.28 -3.66
N LYS A 295 10.49 -5.31 -4.46
CA LYS A 295 11.36 -5.75 -5.55
C LYS A 295 11.36 -4.68 -6.64
N GLN A 296 12.53 -4.23 -7.06
CA GLN A 296 12.64 -3.33 -8.21
C GLN A 296 12.34 -4.09 -9.49
N LEU A 297 11.34 -3.65 -10.26
CA LEU A 297 11.07 -4.13 -11.61
C LEU A 297 11.77 -3.24 -12.66
N ALA A 298 11.79 -1.94 -12.40
CA ALA A 298 12.49 -0.87 -13.12
C ALA A 298 12.57 0.38 -12.21
N PRO A 299 13.36 1.42 -12.52
CA PRO A 299 13.29 2.71 -11.83
C PRO A 299 11.85 3.21 -11.72
N GLY A 300 11.40 3.53 -10.51
CA GLY A 300 10.03 3.95 -10.25
C GLY A 300 8.95 2.86 -10.27
N LEU A 301 9.33 1.60 -10.50
CA LEU A 301 8.44 0.44 -10.47
C LEU A 301 8.89 -0.57 -9.42
N GLY A 302 8.12 -0.67 -8.35
CA GLY A 302 8.31 -1.66 -7.29
C GLY A 302 7.25 -2.76 -7.33
N LEU A 303 7.55 -3.93 -6.76
CA LEU A 303 6.58 -5.01 -6.60
C LEU A 303 6.64 -5.61 -5.20
N ALA A 304 5.48 -5.98 -4.66
CA ALA A 304 5.38 -6.84 -3.49
C ALA A 304 4.08 -7.65 -3.48
N GLU A 305 4.07 -8.76 -2.76
CA GLU A 305 2.86 -9.51 -2.46
C GLU A 305 2.07 -8.80 -1.34
N GLU A 306 0.74 -8.82 -1.42
CA GLU A 306 -0.08 -8.41 -0.28
C GLU A 306 0.20 -9.37 0.90
N PRO A 307 0.47 -8.84 2.11
CA PRO A 307 0.64 -9.66 3.29
C PRO A 307 -0.54 -10.60 3.54
N ASP A 308 -0.23 -11.89 3.67
CA ASP A 308 -1.15 -12.95 4.09
C ASP A 308 -1.28 -13.03 5.63
N GLN A 309 -0.22 -12.65 6.35
CA GLN A 309 -0.21 -12.48 7.80
C GLN A 309 -0.26 -10.98 8.15
N LYS A 310 -1.40 -10.54 8.70
CA LYS A 310 -1.64 -9.14 9.06
C LYS A 310 -1.76 -8.94 10.56
N PHE A 311 -1.24 -7.83 11.06
CA PHE A 311 -1.40 -7.44 12.47
C PHE A 311 -2.76 -6.79 12.74
N ARG A 312 -3.46 -6.30 11.69
CA ARG A 312 -4.74 -5.58 11.77
C ARG A 312 -5.57 -5.78 10.50
N ASP A 313 -6.89 -5.65 10.59
CA ASP A 313 -7.81 -5.79 9.46
C ASP A 313 -7.48 -4.86 8.28
N ARG A 314 -7.14 -3.61 8.58
CA ARG A 314 -6.77 -2.58 7.60
C ARG A 314 -5.27 -2.31 7.68
N GLU A 315 -4.51 -3.13 6.97
CA GLU A 315 -3.06 -3.03 6.90
C GLU A 315 -2.58 -3.09 5.45
N SER A 316 -1.70 -2.14 5.09
CA SER A 316 -0.98 -2.11 3.82
C SER A 316 0.34 -2.89 3.92
N PHE A 317 0.92 -3.28 2.79
CA PHE A 317 2.24 -3.93 2.75
C PHE A 317 3.33 -3.14 3.50
N GLY A 318 3.48 -1.84 3.22
CA GLY A 318 4.48 -1.02 3.93
C GLY A 318 4.21 -0.94 5.43
N MET A 319 2.93 -0.81 5.85
CA MET A 319 2.57 -0.83 7.27
C MET A 319 2.97 -2.16 7.92
N ASN A 320 2.74 -3.28 7.25
CA ASN A 320 3.10 -4.61 7.75
C ASN A 320 4.60 -4.76 7.95
N ARG A 321 5.41 -4.42 6.94
CA ARG A 321 6.88 -4.52 7.02
C ARG A 321 7.47 -3.54 8.05
N CYS A 322 6.94 -2.32 8.14
CA CYS A 322 7.31 -1.38 9.22
C CYS A 322 6.88 -1.88 10.60
N GLN A 323 5.75 -2.58 10.73
CA GLN A 323 5.28 -3.12 12.01
C GLN A 323 6.21 -4.21 12.54
N ILE A 324 6.74 -5.07 11.66
CA ILE A 324 7.71 -6.11 12.03
C ILE A 324 8.96 -5.46 12.63
N ILE A 325 9.50 -4.44 11.97
CA ILE A 325 10.66 -3.68 12.48
C ILE A 325 10.31 -2.96 13.79
N ALA A 326 9.14 -2.32 13.87
CA ALA A 326 8.71 -1.62 15.08
C ALA A 326 8.59 -2.56 16.28
N ASN A 327 8.07 -3.77 16.08
CA ASN A 327 7.97 -4.79 17.13
C ASN A 327 9.35 -5.21 17.62
N ALA A 328 10.30 -5.46 16.71
CA ALA A 328 11.67 -5.81 17.05
C ALA A 328 12.37 -4.71 17.87
N LEU A 329 12.27 -3.45 17.43
CA LEU A 329 12.90 -2.31 18.12
C LEU A 329 12.29 -2.09 19.51
N LEU A 330 10.97 -2.20 19.64
CA LEU A 330 10.29 -2.03 20.93
C LEU A 330 10.59 -3.17 21.90
N GLU A 331 10.65 -4.41 21.42
CA GLU A 331 10.99 -5.56 22.26
C GLU A 331 12.33 -5.36 22.97
N VAL A 332 13.36 -4.97 22.22
CA VAL A 332 14.70 -4.78 22.79
C VAL A 332 14.79 -3.51 23.64
N TRP A 333 14.03 -2.48 23.28
CA TRP A 333 13.93 -1.25 24.07
C TRP A 333 13.33 -1.51 25.45
N TYR A 334 12.20 -2.22 25.55
CA TYR A 334 11.57 -2.58 26.83
C TYR A 334 12.46 -3.49 27.70
N ARG A 335 13.31 -4.32 27.08
CA ARG A 335 14.27 -5.19 27.77
C ARG A 335 15.57 -4.48 28.18
N GLY A 336 15.73 -3.19 27.84
CA GLY A 336 16.96 -2.43 28.07
C GLY A 336 18.15 -2.87 27.21
N LYS A 337 17.95 -3.73 26.20
CA LYS A 337 18.99 -4.24 25.29
C LYS A 337 19.03 -3.43 24.00
N ASN A 338 19.30 -2.13 24.10
CA ASN A 338 19.03 -1.19 23.01
C ASN A 338 20.26 -0.85 22.12
N THR A 339 21.27 -1.72 22.06
CA THR A 339 22.44 -1.49 21.19
C THR A 339 22.08 -1.71 19.70
N PRO A 340 22.78 -1.09 18.75
CA PRO A 340 22.54 -1.33 17.31
C PRO A 340 22.60 -2.81 16.93
N THR A 341 23.54 -3.57 17.52
CA THR A 341 23.66 -5.02 17.29
C THR A 341 22.47 -5.80 17.81
N ASP A 342 21.97 -5.47 19.01
CA ASP A 342 20.79 -6.14 19.58
C ASP A 342 19.52 -5.82 18.79
N ARG A 343 19.36 -4.57 18.36
CA ARG A 343 18.27 -4.12 17.49
C ARG A 343 18.28 -4.85 16.15
N MET A 344 19.44 -4.90 15.50
CA MET A 344 19.59 -5.60 14.22
C MET A 344 19.25 -7.09 14.37
N ARG A 345 19.79 -7.76 15.39
CA ARG A 345 19.45 -9.17 15.68
C ARG A 345 17.95 -9.37 15.87
N ALA A 346 17.30 -8.52 16.66
CA ALA A 346 15.86 -8.61 16.86
C ALA A 346 15.06 -8.43 15.57
N ILE A 347 15.50 -7.55 14.66
CA ILE A 347 14.86 -7.40 13.34
C ILE A 347 14.96 -8.72 12.56
N PHE A 348 16.15 -9.33 12.48
CA PHE A 348 16.34 -10.64 11.84
C PHE A 348 15.44 -11.71 12.47
N ASP A 349 15.38 -11.78 13.80
CA ASP A 349 14.57 -12.76 14.53
C ASP A 349 13.07 -12.59 14.23
N HIS A 350 12.55 -11.35 14.25
CA HIS A 350 11.15 -11.07 13.97
C HIS A 350 10.73 -11.46 12.55
N PHE A 351 11.56 -11.16 11.54
CA PHE A 351 11.31 -11.58 10.16
C PHE A 351 11.36 -13.10 10.01
N SER A 352 12.37 -13.74 10.61
CA SER A 352 12.56 -15.20 10.57
C SER A 352 11.40 -15.95 11.25
N ASN A 353 10.90 -15.44 12.38
CA ASN A 353 9.80 -16.05 13.14
C ASN A 353 8.48 -16.15 12.37
N ILE A 354 8.27 -15.25 11.40
CA ILE A 354 7.09 -15.27 10.52
C ILE A 354 7.38 -15.87 9.13
N GLY A 355 8.59 -16.41 8.94
CA GLY A 355 9.01 -17.07 7.71
C GLY A 355 9.30 -16.13 6.54
N ILE A 356 9.57 -14.85 6.79
CA ILE A 356 9.92 -13.87 5.76
C ILE A 356 11.44 -13.68 5.73
N SER A 357 12.05 -13.94 4.58
CA SER A 357 13.47 -13.64 4.34
C SER A 357 13.68 -12.14 4.11
N LEU A 358 14.73 -11.55 4.68
CA LEU A 358 15.07 -10.15 4.44
C LEU A 358 15.61 -9.92 3.02
N GLU A 359 16.22 -10.94 2.41
CA GLU A 359 16.65 -10.92 1.01
C GLU A 359 15.46 -10.83 0.04
N GLN A 360 14.31 -11.39 0.43
CA GLN A 360 13.08 -11.42 -0.37
C GLN A 360 11.89 -10.83 0.41
N VAL A 361 12.10 -9.71 1.10
CA VAL A 361 11.09 -9.07 1.98
C VAL A 361 9.77 -8.69 1.28
N TYR A 362 9.79 -8.61 -0.06
CA TYR A 362 8.63 -8.36 -0.91
C TYR A 362 7.70 -9.57 -1.10
N LEU A 363 8.14 -10.77 -0.72
CA LEU A 363 7.35 -12.00 -0.79
C LEU A 363 6.65 -12.29 0.54
N ASN A 364 5.59 -13.09 0.48
CA ASN A 364 5.06 -13.79 1.64
C ASN A 364 5.90 -15.05 1.96
N ALA A 365 5.70 -15.59 3.16
CA ALA A 365 6.39 -16.80 3.58
C ALA A 365 6.10 -17.97 2.62
N ASN A 366 7.13 -18.71 2.21
CA ASN A 366 7.04 -19.86 1.30
C ASN A 366 6.50 -19.54 -0.11
N SER A 367 6.44 -18.27 -0.50
CA SER A 367 5.98 -17.88 -1.83
C SER A 367 7.09 -18.00 -2.87
N GLU A 368 6.78 -18.55 -4.04
CA GLU A 368 7.71 -18.64 -5.17
C GLU A 368 7.96 -17.27 -5.82
N ASP A 369 9.22 -16.91 -6.04
CA ASP A 369 9.60 -15.68 -6.76
C ASP A 369 9.53 -15.87 -8.28
N ILE A 370 8.35 -15.64 -8.86
CA ILE A 370 8.13 -15.65 -10.31
C ILE A 370 8.38 -14.28 -10.96
N TYR A 371 8.81 -13.29 -10.18
CA TYR A 371 8.79 -11.89 -10.59
C TYR A 371 10.08 -11.52 -11.34
N THR A 372 9.97 -11.25 -12.64
CA THR A 372 11.07 -10.80 -13.49
C THR A 372 11.07 -9.28 -13.66
N CYS A 373 12.26 -8.68 -13.73
CA CYS A 373 12.43 -7.26 -14.06
C CYS A 373 11.94 -6.96 -15.49
N LEU A 374 11.68 -5.69 -15.77
CA LEU A 374 11.36 -5.23 -17.12
C LEU A 374 12.62 -5.22 -17.99
N ASP A 375 12.43 -5.43 -19.30
CA ASP A 375 13.50 -5.37 -20.29
C ASP A 375 13.55 -3.94 -20.87
N TYR A 376 14.39 -3.11 -20.27
CA TYR A 376 14.59 -1.71 -20.66
C TYR A 376 16.07 -1.35 -20.73
N GLN A 377 16.41 -0.47 -21.66
CA GLN A 377 17.72 0.19 -21.68
C GLN A 377 17.64 1.45 -20.80
N GLN A 378 18.68 1.67 -19.99
CA GLN A 378 18.77 2.87 -19.20
C GLN A 378 19.06 4.05 -20.14
N LEU A 379 18.13 5.00 -20.27
CA LEU A 379 18.38 6.24 -20.99
C LEU A 379 19.49 6.97 -20.23
N ILE A 380 20.61 7.24 -20.92
CA ILE A 380 21.81 7.91 -20.38
C ILE A 380 21.53 9.39 -20.18
#